data_AF-Q5JE96-F1
#
_entry.id   AF-Q5JE96-F1
#
_cell.length_a   1.000
_cell.length_b   1.000
_cell.length_c   1.000
_cell.angle_alpha   90.00
_cell.angle_beta   90.00
_cell.angle_gamma   90.00
#
_symmetry.space_group_name_H-M   'P 1'
#
loop_
_entity.id
_entity.type
_entity.pdbx_description
1 polymer ?
#
loop_
_entity_poly.entity_id
_entity_poly.type
_entity_poly.pdbx_seq_one_letter_code
_entity_poly.pdbx_strand_id
1 'polypeptide(L)' 'MLARIVYYRTDSLPEEVIVVTNDPGKAEEIARKKMRDFRAVDYEVEWVA' A
#
# COMPACT_ATOMS: atom_id res chain seq x y z
N MET A 1 8.65 6.37 -11.17
CA MET A 1 8.90 5.16 -10.38
C MET A 1 7.55 4.61 -9.94
N LEU A 2 7.45 3.32 -9.68
CA LEU A 2 6.24 2.68 -9.20
C LEU A 2 6.47 2.24 -7.76
N ALA A 3 5.49 2.43 -6.90
CA ALA A 3 5.44 1.78 -5.60
C ALA A 3 4.29 0.78 -5.59
N ARG A 4 4.57 -0.45 -5.16
CA ARG A 4 3.58 -1.47 -4.87
C ARG A 4 3.24 -1.38 -3.38
N ILE A 5 1.96 -1.29 -3.07
CA ILE A 5 1.46 -1.30 -1.69
C ILE A 5 0.68 -2.58 -1.50
N VAL A 6 1.08 -3.38 -0.52
CA VAL A 6 0.41 -4.63 -0.15
C VAL A 6 -0.34 -4.40 1.15
N TYR A 7 -1.64 -4.69 1.18
CA TYR A 7 -2.50 -4.54 2.33
C TYR A 7 -2.84 -5.90 2.92
N TYR A 8 -2.45 -6.13 4.18
CA TYR A 8 -2.72 -7.37 4.88
C TYR A 8 -4.05 -7.28 5.64
N ARG A 9 -4.85 -8.35 5.59
CA ARG A 9 -6.14 -8.47 6.26
C ARG A 9 -6.18 -9.77 7.05
N THR A 10 -6.91 -9.78 8.16
CA THR A 10 -6.97 -10.93 9.07
C THR A 10 -7.59 -12.17 8.44
N ASP A 11 -8.66 -11.99 7.65
CA ASP A 11 -9.52 -13.09 7.20
C ASP A 11 -9.55 -13.26 5.68
N SER A 12 -8.57 -12.69 4.96
CA SER A 12 -8.56 -12.74 3.49
C SER A 12 -7.16 -12.55 2.92
N LEU A 13 -7.02 -12.88 1.64
CA LEU A 13 -5.77 -12.68 0.91
C LEU A 13 -5.38 -11.19 0.90
N PRO A 14 -4.06 -10.90 0.91
CA PRO A 14 -3.56 -9.55 0.77
C PRO A 14 -4.06 -8.90 -0.52
N GLU A 15 -4.33 -7.61 -0.47
CA GLU A 15 -4.67 -6.83 -1.67
C GLU A 15 -3.51 -5.93 -2.07
N GLU A 16 -3.23 -5.88 -3.37
CA GLU A 16 -2.12 -5.13 -3.91
C GLU A 16 -2.61 -3.92 -4.73
N VAL A 17 -1.96 -2.78 -4.53
CA VAL A 17 -2.21 -1.56 -5.29
C VAL A 17 -0.90 -0.99 -5.79
N ILE A 18 -0.82 -0.73 -7.10
CA ILE A 18 0.32 -0.05 -7.71
C ILE A 18 0.01 1.44 -7.79
N VAL A 19 0.93 2.26 -7.28
CA VAL A 19 0.84 3.72 -7.32
C VAL A 19 2.04 4.31 -8.04
N VAL A 20 1.79 5.33 -8.86
CA VAL A 20 2.86 6.07 -9.53
C VAL A 20 3.31 7.19 -8.60
N THR A 21 4.50 7.04 -8.03
CA THR A 21 5.13 8.07 -7.20
C THR A 21 6.64 7.89 -7.25
N ASN A 22 7.39 8.96 -7.04
CA ASN A 22 8.83 8.96 -6.85
C ASN A 22 9.21 9.44 -5.44
N ASP A 23 8.21 9.69 -4.60
CA ASP A 23 8.34 10.19 -3.23
C ASP A 23 7.88 9.10 -2.24
N PRO A 24 8.78 8.62 -1.35
CA PRO A 24 8.45 7.66 -0.29
C PRO A 24 7.42 8.15 0.71
N GLY A 25 7.50 9.40 1.14
CA GLY A 25 6.53 9.96 2.08
C GLY A 25 5.13 9.98 1.47
N LYS A 26 5.03 10.30 0.18
CA LYS A 26 3.77 10.25 -0.55
C LYS A 26 3.23 8.82 -0.71
N ALA A 27 4.10 7.84 -0.94
CA ALA A 27 3.71 6.43 -1.02
C ALA A 27 3.11 5.95 0.31
N GLU A 28 3.76 6.26 1.44
CA GLU A 28 3.26 5.94 2.77
C GLU A 28 1.96 6.69 3.11
N GLU A 29 1.83 7.96 2.72
CA GLU A 29 0.61 8.73 2.94
C GLU A 29 -0.58 8.08 2.21
N ILE A 30 -0.38 7.67 0.96
CA ILE A 30 -1.37 6.94 0.18
C ILE A 30 -1.70 5.60 0.86
N ALA A 31 -0.67 4.87 1.29
CA ALA A 31 -0.83 3.59 1.95
C ALA A 31 -1.71 3.71 3.20
N ARG A 32 -1.36 4.64 4.09
CA ARG A 32 -2.07 4.92 5.34
C ARG A 32 -3.51 5.38 5.13
N LYS A 33 -3.76 6.25 4.14
CA LYS A 33 -5.12 6.73 3.83
C LYS A 33 -6.04 5.59 3.41
N LYS A 34 -5.54 4.72 2.51
CA LYS A 34 -6.30 3.60 1.96
C LYS A 34 -6.46 2.42 2.92
N MET A 35 -5.61 2.30 3.94
CA MET A 35 -5.68 1.23 4.94
C MET A 35 -7.10 1.05 5.54
N ARG A 36 -7.81 2.16 5.78
CA ARG A 36 -9.20 2.13 6.29
C ARG A 36 -10.20 1.59 5.27
N ASP A 37 -10.04 1.98 4.01
CA ASP A 37 -10.94 1.56 2.92
C ASP A 37 -10.86 0.04 2.70
N PHE A 38 -9.66 -0.52 2.81
CA PHE A 38 -9.42 -1.96 2.66
C PHE A 38 -9.64 -2.76 3.95
N ARG A 39 -9.95 -2.12 5.08
CA ARG A 39 -9.98 -2.75 6.42
C ARG A 39 -8.70 -3.55 6.69
N ALA A 40 -7.56 -3.01 6.24
CA ALA A 40 -6.27 -3.64 6.39
C ALA A 40 -5.76 -3.47 7.83
N VAL A 41 -5.13 -4.51 8.36
CA VAL A 41 -4.48 -4.50 9.68
C VAL A 41 -3.05 -4.01 9.61
N ASP A 42 -2.41 -4.18 8.46
CA ASP A 42 -1.06 -3.67 8.18
C ASP A 42 -0.88 -3.43 6.67
N TYR A 43 0.20 -2.75 6.30
CA TYR A 43 0.59 -2.58 4.90
C TYR A 43 2.11 -2.58 4.72
N GLU A 44 2.53 -2.94 3.52
CA GLU A 44 3.93 -2.90 3.08
C GLU A 44 4.06 -2.06 1.81
N VAL A 45 5.11 -1.24 1.73
CA VAL A 45 5.40 -0.40 0.56
C VAL A 45 6.71 -0.86 -0.07
N GLU A 46 6.63 -1.39 -1.28
CA GLU A 46 7.77 -1.85 -2.07
C GLU A 46 7.98 -0.96 -3.28
N TRP A 47 9.24 -0.65 -3.60
CA TRP A 47 9.59 0.10 -4.80
C TRP A 47 9.83 -0.85 -5.96
N VAL A 48 9.09 -0.64 -7.04
CA VAL A 48 9.24 -1.40 -8.28
C VAL A 48 10.07 -0.54 -9.24
N ALA A 49 11.30 -1.01 -9.49
CA ALA A 49 12.28 -0.41 -10.39
C ALA A 49 12.18 -1.02 -11.79
#